data_AF-A0A4S8L0D5-F1
#
_entry.id   AF-A0A4S8L0D5-F1
#
_cell.length_a   1.000
_cell.length_b   1.000
_cell.length_c   1.000
_cell.angle_alpha   90.00
_cell.angle_beta   90.00
_cell.angle_gamma   90.00
#
_symmetry.space_group_name_H-M   'P 1'
#
loop_
_entity.id
_entity.type
_entity.pdbx_description
1 polymer ?
#
loop_
_entity_poly.entity_id
_entity_poly.type
_entity_poly.pdbx_seq_one_letter_code
_entity_poly.pdbx_strand_id
1 'polypeptide(L)'
;AFLKSGVDPFTGKFKWLRVWWTNSNPRLIFGYYLDQVKKDGYIPLVTQSDPGPENFLCLICPDCSFPLPYKIFSNVFKWVAIPWFQSELDAYAKLHNSTKRRAQRNKILPHGPPDDIEEHPHRYNALDFKVSMSCTSVLEVY
;
A
#
# COMPACT_ATOMS: atom_id res chain seq x y z
N ALA A 1 -12.83 -8.63 1.74
CA ALA A 1 -11.98 -7.68 0.97
C ALA A 1 -10.63 -7.61 1.67
N PHE A 2 -9.56 -7.45 0.91
CA PHE A 2 -8.17 -7.38 1.37
C PHE A 2 -7.66 -5.94 1.21
N LEU A 3 -6.97 -5.47 2.24
CA LEU A 3 -6.32 -4.16 2.26
C LEU A 3 -4.86 -4.33 1.83
N LYS A 4 -4.41 -3.47 0.93
CA LYS A 4 -3.03 -3.37 0.46
C LYS A 4 -2.51 -1.98 0.81
N SER A 5 -1.41 -1.95 1.55
CA SER A 5 -0.79 -0.71 2.00
C SER A 5 0.66 -0.67 1.55
N GLY A 6 1.05 0.43 0.90
CA GLY A 6 2.46 0.81 0.76
C GLY A 6 2.78 1.87 1.80
N VAL A 7 3.69 1.53 2.72
CA VAL A 7 4.12 2.43 3.80
C VAL A 7 5.62 2.61 3.69
N ASP A 8 6.08 3.84 3.81
CA ASP A 8 7.50 4.11 4.05
C ASP A 8 7.81 3.86 5.53
N PRO A 9 8.68 2.89 5.89
CA PRO A 9 8.98 2.59 7.29
C PRO A 9 9.67 3.74 8.02
N PHE A 10 10.38 4.62 7.31
CA PHE A 10 11.12 5.73 7.93
C PHE A 10 10.17 6.86 8.37
N THR A 11 9.43 7.43 7.43
CA THR A 11 8.44 8.49 7.73
C THR A 11 7.16 7.93 8.35
N GLY A 12 6.89 6.65 8.14
CA GLY A 12 5.61 6.02 8.47
C GLY A 12 4.47 6.45 7.54
N LYS A 13 4.74 7.18 6.45
CA LYS A 13 3.72 7.72 5.54
C LYS A 13 3.06 6.62 4.73
N PHE A 14 1.73 6.66 4.64
CA PHE A 14 1.02 5.87 3.63
C PHE A 14 1.25 6.49 2.27
N LYS A 15 1.99 5.78 1.41
CA LYS A 15 2.16 6.14 0.00
C LYS A 15 0.92 5.79 -0.81
N TRP A 16 0.36 4.61 -0.53
CA TRP A 16 -0.91 4.19 -1.12
C TRP A 16 -1.63 3.23 -0.18
N LEU A 17 -2.96 3.30 -0.21
CA LEU A 17 -3.86 2.43 0.55
C LEU A 17 -4.97 2.02 -0.40
N ARG A 18 -5.02 0.72 -0.76
CA ARG A 18 -5.95 0.20 -1.77
C ARG A 18 -6.70 -1.00 -1.24
N VAL A 19 -7.99 -1.06 -1.52
CA VAL A 19 -8.83 -2.21 -1.15
C VAL A 19 -9.19 -3.01 -2.40
N TRP A 20 -9.10 -4.33 -2.30
CA TRP A 20 -9.48 -5.25 -3.38
C TRP A 20 -10.15 -6.50 -2.84
N TRP A 21 -10.85 -7.28 -3.68
CA TRP A 21 -11.53 -8.49 -3.20
C TRP A 21 -10.65 -9.74 -3.23
N THR A 22 -9.50 -9.74 -3.91
CA THR A 22 -8.53 -10.85 -3.93
C THR A 22 -7.17 -10.45 -3.41
N ASN A 23 -6.51 -11.37 -2.69
CA ASN A 23 -5.13 -11.24 -2.23
C ASN A 23 -4.11 -11.76 -3.26
N SER A 24 -4.52 -12.69 -4.12
CA SER A 24 -3.63 -13.53 -4.93
C SER A 24 -3.20 -12.95 -6.29
N ASN A 25 -3.41 -11.65 -6.56
CA ASN A 25 -3.00 -11.04 -7.82
C ASN A 25 -1.75 -10.15 -7.64
N PRO A 26 -0.54 -10.68 -7.84
CA PRO A 26 0.70 -9.91 -7.68
C PRO A 26 0.83 -8.79 -8.72
N ARG A 27 0.25 -8.94 -9.92
CA ARG A 27 0.26 -7.89 -10.96
C ARG A 27 -0.48 -6.64 -10.52
N LEU A 28 -1.56 -6.81 -9.74
CA LEU A 28 -2.32 -5.68 -9.22
C LEU A 28 -1.50 -4.87 -8.20
N ILE A 29 -0.84 -5.57 -7.27
CA ILE A 29 0.02 -4.95 -6.25
C ILE A 29 1.21 -4.24 -6.93
N PHE A 30 1.81 -4.90 -7.92
CA PHE A 30 2.89 -4.32 -8.71
C PHE A 30 2.43 -3.10 -9.51
N GLY A 31 1.21 -3.12 -10.07
CA GLY A 31 0.62 -1.96 -10.75
C GLY A 31 0.48 -0.76 -9.82
N TYR A 32 -0.02 -0.94 -8.60
CA TYR A 32 -0.09 0.13 -7.61
C TYR A 32 1.28 0.69 -7.22
N TYR A 33 2.28 -0.18 -7.14
CA TYR A 33 3.67 0.24 -6.91
C TYR A 33 4.20 1.10 -8.07
N LEU A 34 4.02 0.65 -9.33
CA LEU A 34 4.43 1.42 -10.50
C LEU A 34 3.71 2.77 -10.60
N ASP A 35 2.42 2.82 -10.31
CA ASP A 35 1.65 4.06 -10.26
C ASP A 35 2.23 5.04 -9.22
N GLN A 36 2.67 4.53 -8.07
CA GLN A 36 3.30 5.34 -7.04
C GLN A 36 4.69 5.83 -7.49
N VAL A 37 5.49 4.96 -8.09
CA VAL A 37 6.81 5.32 -8.63
C VAL A 37 6.69 6.41 -9.71
N LYS A 38 5.66 6.35 -10.56
CA LYS A 38 5.36 7.41 -11.54
C LYS A 38 5.01 8.74 -10.90
N LYS A 39 4.29 8.74 -9.78
CA LYS A 39 3.92 9.97 -9.05
C LYS A 39 5.10 10.58 -8.31
N ASP A 40 5.90 9.74 -7.66
CA ASP A 40 7.01 10.16 -6.80
C ASP A 40 8.27 10.47 -7.62
N GLY A 41 8.44 9.87 -8.80
CA GLY A 41 9.59 10.09 -9.70
C GLY A 41 10.89 9.40 -9.26
N TYR A 42 10.83 8.59 -8.22
CA TYR A 42 11.95 7.83 -7.68
C TYR A 42 11.52 6.42 -7.27
N ILE A 43 12.50 5.52 -7.17
CA ILE A 43 12.34 4.18 -6.60
C ILE A 43 13.08 4.12 -5.26
N PRO A 44 12.51 3.50 -4.21
CA PRO A 44 13.25 3.23 -2.99
C PRO A 44 14.34 2.17 -3.26
N LEU A 45 15.52 2.36 -2.69
CA LEU A 45 16.65 1.41 -2.83
C LEU A 45 16.28 -0.01 -2.37
N VAL A 46 15.43 -0.13 -1.34
CA VAL A 46 15.01 -1.41 -0.78
C VAL A 46 13.49 -1.40 -0.64
N THR A 47 12.85 -2.45 -1.17
CA THR A 47 11.45 -2.75 -0.90
C THR A 47 11.37 -4.05 -0.11
N GLN A 48 10.62 -4.04 0.99
CA GLN A 48 10.35 -5.24 1.77
C GLN A 48 8.87 -5.58 1.61
N SER A 49 8.60 -6.77 1.09
CA SER A 49 7.27 -7.37 1.09
C SER A 49 7.33 -8.57 2.02
N ASP A 50 6.42 -8.63 2.99
CA ASP A 50 6.37 -9.80 3.88
C ASP A 50 5.91 -11.04 3.09
N PRO A 51 6.63 -12.17 3.17
CA PRO A 51 6.18 -13.43 2.61
C PRO A 51 5.01 -13.95 3.46
N GLY A 52 3.77 -13.63 3.05
CA GLY A 52 2.56 -14.10 3.72
C GLY A 52 2.35 -15.62 3.55
N PRO A 53 2.00 -16.38 4.61
CA PRO A 53 1.73 -17.82 4.56
C PRO A 53 0.53 -18.20 3.67
N GLU A 54 -0.42 -17.29 3.43
CA GLU A 54 -1.53 -17.49 2.48
C GLU A 54 -1.11 -17.61 1.00
N ASN A 55 0.15 -17.32 0.65
CA ASN A 55 0.67 -17.58 -0.70
C ASN A 55 1.08 -19.06 -0.92
N PHE A 56 1.08 -19.89 0.14
CA PHE A 56 1.57 -21.27 0.09
C PHE A 56 0.54 -22.36 0.42
N LEU A 57 -0.73 -22.03 0.70
CA LEU A 57 -1.70 -23.07 1.08
C LEU A 57 -3.10 -22.85 0.50
N CYS A 58 -3.30 -23.30 -0.74
CA CYS A 58 -4.62 -23.61 -1.29
C CYS A 58 -4.54 -24.72 -2.34
N LEU A 59 -3.88 -25.83 -1.99
CA LEU A 59 -4.07 -27.10 -2.66
C LEU A 59 -4.40 -28.10 -1.54
N ILE A 60 -5.52 -28.81 -1.70
CA ILE A 60 -6.06 -29.86 -0.83
C ILE A 60 -7.01 -29.35 0.28
N CYS A 61 -8.27 -29.09 -0.10
CA CYS A 61 -9.41 -29.37 0.76
C CYS A 61 -10.49 -30.06 -0.11
N PRO A 62 -10.63 -31.40 -0.06
CA PRO A 62 -11.48 -32.14 -0.99
C PRO A 62 -13.00 -32.00 -0.79
N ASP A 63 -13.47 -31.41 0.33
CA ASP A 63 -14.89 -31.51 0.73
C ASP A 63 -15.75 -30.25 0.57
N CYS A 64 -15.25 -29.17 -0.04
CA CYS A 64 -16.06 -27.96 -0.24
C CYS A 64 -16.80 -27.99 -1.60
N SER A 65 -17.77 -28.89 -1.76
CA SER A 65 -18.78 -28.81 -2.82
C SER A 65 -20.05 -28.14 -2.31
N PHE A 66 -20.10 -26.80 -2.34
CA PHE A 66 -21.34 -26.05 -2.19
C PHE A 66 -21.42 -24.99 -3.29
N PRO A 67 -22.17 -25.20 -4.38
CA PRO A 67 -22.45 -24.14 -5.33
C PRO A 67 -23.65 -23.36 -4.83
N LEU A 68 -23.45 -22.27 -4.09
CA LEU A 68 -24.56 -21.35 -3.78
C LEU A 68 -24.67 -20.26 -4.87
N PRO A 69 -25.88 -19.72 -5.08
CA PRO A 69 -26.21 -18.83 -6.21
C PRO A 69 -25.75 -17.38 -5.94
N TYR A 70 -24.46 -17.15 -5.67
CA TYR A 70 -23.93 -15.85 -5.22
C TYR A 70 -23.34 -14.96 -6.32
N LYS A 71 -23.43 -15.36 -7.60
CA LYS A 71 -22.80 -14.60 -8.70
C LYS A 71 -23.36 -13.17 -8.84
N ILE A 72 -24.64 -12.95 -8.55
CA ILE A 72 -25.30 -11.64 -8.72
C ILE A 72 -25.03 -10.70 -7.53
N PHE A 73 -25.10 -11.19 -6.29
CA PHE A 73 -24.77 -10.40 -5.09
C PHE A 73 -23.29 -9.99 -5.03
N SER A 74 -22.40 -10.83 -5.57
CA SER A 74 -20.96 -10.54 -5.60
C SER A 74 -20.61 -9.28 -6.39
N ASN A 75 -21.41 -8.90 -7.39
CA ASN A 75 -21.14 -7.72 -8.20
C ASN A 75 -21.61 -6.44 -7.52
N VAL A 76 -22.79 -6.42 -6.89
CA VAL A 76 -23.27 -5.22 -6.19
C VAL A 76 -22.31 -4.82 -5.07
N PHE A 77 -21.83 -5.78 -4.28
CA PHE A 77 -20.83 -5.50 -3.24
C PHE A 77 -19.52 -4.94 -3.83
N LYS A 78 -19.04 -5.49 -4.96
CA LYS A 78 -17.83 -4.97 -5.62
C LYS A 78 -18.00 -3.56 -6.16
N TRP A 79 -19.14 -3.24 -6.75
CA TRP A 79 -19.34 -1.93 -7.41
C TRP A 79 -19.79 -0.83 -6.46
N VAL A 80 -20.38 -1.16 -5.30
CA VAL A 80 -20.85 -0.17 -4.32
C VAL A 80 -19.90 -0.08 -3.13
N ALA A 81 -19.54 -1.20 -2.52
CA ALA A 81 -18.78 -1.19 -1.27
C ALA A 81 -17.30 -0.86 -1.50
N ILE A 82 -16.67 -1.36 -2.57
CA ILE A 82 -15.24 -1.11 -2.83
C ILE A 82 -14.95 0.38 -3.07
N PRO A 83 -15.70 1.11 -3.92
CA PRO A 83 -15.46 2.55 -4.07
C PRO A 83 -15.69 3.33 -2.78
N TRP A 84 -16.71 2.97 -1.99
CA TRP A 84 -16.97 3.59 -0.70
C TRP A 84 -15.83 3.34 0.30
N PHE A 85 -15.41 2.09 0.46
CA PHE A 85 -14.24 1.76 1.28
C PHE A 85 -12.99 2.47 0.78
N GLN A 86 -12.80 2.58 -0.53
CA GLN A 86 -11.67 3.31 -1.09
C GLN A 86 -11.71 4.80 -0.71
N SER A 87 -12.88 5.45 -0.75
CA SER A 87 -12.98 6.86 -0.33
C SER A 87 -12.69 7.07 1.16
N GLU A 88 -13.16 6.16 2.02
CA GLU A 88 -12.87 6.22 3.45
C GLU A 88 -11.38 6.00 3.73
N LEU A 89 -10.76 5.06 3.01
CA LEU A 89 -9.31 4.82 3.10
C LEU A 89 -8.50 6.01 2.60
N ASP A 90 -8.94 6.68 1.53
CA ASP A 90 -8.28 7.88 1.01
C ASP A 90 -8.38 9.04 2.02
N ALA A 91 -9.53 9.21 2.69
CA ALA A 91 -9.71 10.18 3.77
C ALA A 91 -8.84 9.84 4.99
N TYR A 92 -8.82 8.57 5.38
CA TYR A 92 -7.98 8.07 6.47
C TYR A 92 -6.49 8.28 6.20
N ALA A 93 -6.02 7.98 4.98
CA ALA A 93 -4.62 8.17 4.61
C ALA A 93 -4.21 9.64 4.76
N LYS A 94 -5.04 10.59 4.31
CA LYS A 94 -4.80 12.03 4.47
C LYS A 94 -4.73 12.43 5.94
N LEU A 95 -5.67 11.95 6.76
CA LEU A 95 -5.68 12.24 8.19
C LEU A 95 -4.43 11.68 8.88
N HIS A 96 -4.07 10.43 8.58
CA HIS A 96 -2.93 9.74 9.20
C HIS A 96 -1.58 10.35 8.80
N ASN A 97 -1.47 10.86 7.58
CA ASN A 97 -0.25 11.49 7.08
C ASN A 97 -0.07 12.92 7.60
N SER A 98 -1.16 13.63 7.90
CA SER A 98 -1.14 15.00 8.44
C SER A 98 -1.11 15.06 9.97
N THR A 99 -1.52 14.01 10.67
CA THR A 99 -1.61 14.01 12.14
C THR A 99 -0.29 13.60 12.80
N LYS A 100 0.13 14.38 13.81
CA LYS A 100 1.28 14.01 14.65
C LYS A 100 0.96 12.75 15.47
N ARG A 101 1.81 11.74 15.35
CA ARG A 101 1.66 10.50 16.14
C ARG A 101 2.13 10.71 17.57
N ARG A 102 1.50 9.98 18.50
CA ARG A 102 1.92 9.91 19.89
C ARG A 102 3.39 9.48 19.94
N ALA A 103 4.22 10.25 20.64
CA ALA A 103 5.62 9.92 20.80
C ALA A 103 5.77 8.60 21.57
N GLN A 104 6.51 7.65 21.00
CA GLN A 104 6.92 6.43 21.66
C GLN A 104 8.41 6.56 22.02
N ARG A 105 8.72 6.53 23.32
CA ARG A 105 10.08 6.78 23.84
C ARG A 105 11.12 5.75 23.37
N ASN A 106 10.68 4.53 23.07
CA ASN A 106 11.57 3.43 22.68
C ASN A 106 11.76 3.33 21.16
N LYS A 107 11.21 4.27 20.39
CA LYS A 107 11.23 4.21 18.92
C LYS A 107 12.36 5.08 18.38
N ILE A 108 13.27 4.48 17.60
CA ILE A 108 14.39 5.16 16.93
C ILE A 108 13.98 6.00 15.71
N LEU A 109 12.71 5.90 15.29
CA LEU A 109 12.18 6.58 14.11
C LEU A 109 11.73 8.01 14.44
N PRO A 110 11.74 8.92 13.45
CA PRO A 110 11.41 10.32 13.66
C PRO A 110 9.99 10.53 14.22
N HIS A 111 9.86 11.51 15.11
CA HIS A 111 8.60 11.86 15.77
C HIS A 111 8.01 13.12 15.15
N GLY A 112 7.02 12.95 14.28
CA GLY A 112 6.33 14.07 13.65
C GLY A 112 5.16 13.58 12.78
N PRO A 113 4.35 14.50 12.24
CA PRO A 113 3.45 14.19 11.14
C PRO A 113 4.25 13.63 9.94
N PRO A 114 3.83 12.51 9.34
CA PRO A 114 4.54 11.92 8.20
C PRO A 114 4.79 12.88 7.03
N ASP A 115 3.84 13.77 6.73
CA ASP A 115 4.00 14.76 5.66
C ASP A 115 5.12 15.77 5.96
N ASP A 116 5.23 16.25 7.21
CA ASP A 116 6.30 17.19 7.60
C ASP A 116 7.68 16.54 7.59
N ILE A 117 7.78 15.25 7.93
CA ILE A 117 9.05 14.51 7.88
C ILE A 117 9.53 14.34 6.44
N GLU A 118 8.60 14.10 5.49
CA GLU A 118 8.95 13.96 4.08
C GLU A 118 9.34 15.30 3.42
N GLU A 119 8.66 16.39 3.77
CA GLU A 119 8.93 17.73 3.21
C GLU A 119 10.19 18.37 3.82
N HIS A 120 10.43 18.14 5.12
CA HIS A 120 11.55 18.73 5.86
C HIS A 120 12.49 17.66 6.46
N PRO A 121 13.09 16.77 5.64
CA PRO A 121 13.91 15.65 6.14
C PRO A 121 15.13 16.11 6.95
N HIS A 122 15.65 17.31 6.66
CA HIS A 122 16.76 17.94 7.38
C HIS A 122 16.48 18.18 8.87
N ARG A 123 15.21 18.37 9.26
CA ARG A 123 14.81 18.57 10.67
C ARG A 123 14.89 17.28 11.49
N TYR A 124 14.88 16.14 10.82
CA TYR A 124 14.77 14.81 11.43
C TYR A 124 16.02 13.96 11.21
N ASN A 125 17.12 14.56 10.70
CA ASN A 125 18.38 13.89 10.39
C ASN A 125 18.18 12.64 9.50
N ALA A 126 17.26 12.75 8.53
CA ALA A 126 16.90 11.66 7.64
C ALA A 126 17.99 11.38 6.60
N LEU A 127 18.21 10.09 6.31
CA LEU A 127 19.06 9.66 5.19
C LEU A 127 18.23 9.52 3.92
N ASP A 128 18.79 9.91 2.79
CA ASP A 128 18.14 9.75 1.49
C ASP A 128 18.52 8.42 0.85
N PHE A 129 17.52 7.57 0.61
CA PHE A 129 17.65 6.27 -0.07
C PHE A 129 16.89 6.24 -1.40
N LYS A 130 16.54 7.41 -1.95
CA LYS A 130 15.83 7.53 -3.22
C LYS A 130 16.80 7.31 -4.37
N VAL A 131 16.44 6.42 -5.28
CA VAL A 131 17.12 6.27 -6.57
C VAL A 131 16.34 7.10 -7.58
N SER A 132 16.90 8.23 -8.01
CA SER A 132 16.33 9.06 -9.07
C SER A 132 16.31 8.29 -10.38
N MET A 133 15.16 8.21 -11.02
CA MET A 133 15.06 7.58 -12.34
C MET A 133 15.26 8.60 -13.45
N SER A 134 15.96 8.22 -14.51
CA SER A 134 15.86 8.93 -15.78
C SER A 134 14.50 8.61 -16.42
N CYS A 135 13.87 9.61 -17.06
CA CYS A 135 12.51 9.55 -17.60
C CYS A 135 12.25 8.38 -18.57
N THR A 136 13.30 7.75 -19.11
CA THR A 136 13.23 6.71 -20.14
C THR A 136 12.86 5.32 -19.58
N SER A 137 13.31 4.96 -18.38
CA SER A 137 13.25 3.56 -17.91
C SER A 137 11.85 3.07 -17.48
N VAL A 138 10.90 3.96 -17.25
CA VAL A 138 9.54 3.60 -16.77
C VAL A 138 8.59 3.27 -17.92
N LEU A 139 8.84 3.86 -19.10
CA LEU A 139 8.00 3.67 -20.29
C LEU A 139 8.28 2.33 -20.99
N GLU A 140 9.46 1.74 -20.79
CA GLU A 140 9.88 0.47 -21.41
C GLU A 140 9.27 -0.79 -20.74
N VAL A 141 8.58 -0.64 -19.61
CA VAL A 141 7.97 -1.77 -18.87
C VAL A 141 6.49 -2.01 -19.28
N TYR A 142 5.99 -1.26 -20.27
CA TYR A 142 4.65 -1.43 -20.85
C TYR A 142 4.65 -2.22 -22.15
#